data_AF-A0A7K2M0A5-F1
#
_entry.id   AF-A0A7K2M0A5-F1
#
_cell.length_a   1.000
_cell.length_b   1.000
_cell.length_c   1.000
_cell.angle_alpha   90.00
_cell.angle_beta   90.00
_cell.angle_gamma   90.00
#
_symmetry.space_group_name_H-M   'P 1'
#
loop_
_entity.id
_entity.type
_entity.pdbx_description
1 polymer ?
#
loop_
_entity_poly.entity_id
_entity_poly.type
_entity_poly.pdbx_seq_one_letter_code
_entity_poly.pdbx_strand_id
1 'polypeptide(L)'
;ARHGVPGAGEPTVAKPPTSPVPGEPVVTGDGHTRGDTCHLDVADRWGNLVAATPSGGWLQSNPVVPELGFPLGTRLQMTWLEEGLPNSLTPGRRPRTTLSPSIALRGGEPVLAFGTPGGDQQDQWQLHFFLALALRPAVRGGLDLQGAVDAPNWHQDGLVGSFFPRGMRPGSVTVESRTDPVTVAGLR
;
A
#
# COMPACT_ATOMS: atom_id res chain seq x y z
N ALA A 1 30.95 -22.93 -27.33
CA ALA A 1 29.93 -21.98 -27.78
C ALA A 1 28.55 -22.62 -27.60
N ARG A 2 27.74 -22.10 -26.67
CA ARG A 2 26.27 -22.15 -26.63
C ARG A 2 25.86 -21.15 -25.53
N HIS A 3 25.50 -19.96 -25.97
CA HIS A 3 24.97 -18.89 -25.14
C HIS A 3 23.61 -19.33 -24.57
N GLY A 4 23.50 -19.40 -23.25
CA GLY A 4 22.21 -19.46 -22.56
C GLY A 4 21.62 -18.06 -22.47
N VAL A 5 20.39 -17.91 -22.94
CA VAL A 5 19.62 -16.65 -22.84
C VAL A 5 19.39 -16.34 -21.36
N PRO A 6 19.72 -15.13 -20.86
CA PRO A 6 19.45 -14.77 -19.48
C PRO A 6 17.94 -14.56 -19.28
N GLY A 7 17.35 -15.40 -18.42
CA GLY A 7 16.27 -15.06 -17.50
C GLY A 7 15.15 -14.14 -17.99
N ALA A 8 14.33 -14.60 -18.94
CA ALA A 8 12.92 -14.21 -18.99
C ALA A 8 12.14 -15.21 -18.13
N GLY A 9 12.25 -15.07 -16.80
CA GLY A 9 11.44 -15.87 -15.88
C GLY A 9 10.01 -15.34 -15.90
N GLU A 10 9.10 -16.02 -16.59
CA GLU A 10 7.67 -15.83 -16.36
C GLU A 10 7.39 -15.99 -14.85
N PRO A 11 6.62 -15.09 -14.23
CA PRO A 11 6.22 -15.25 -12.84
C PRO A 11 5.47 -16.58 -12.70
N THR A 12 6.04 -17.50 -11.93
CA THR A 12 5.40 -18.78 -11.61
C THR A 12 4.34 -18.51 -10.54
N VAL A 13 3.15 -18.14 -10.99
CA VAL A 13 1.99 -17.94 -10.12
C VAL A 13 1.50 -19.32 -9.67
N ALA A 14 1.35 -19.52 -8.36
CA ALA A 14 0.74 -20.73 -7.82
C ALA A 14 -0.74 -20.80 -8.24
N LYS A 15 -1.23 -21.99 -8.59
CA LYS A 15 -2.65 -22.21 -8.91
C LYS A 15 -3.52 -21.81 -7.70
N PRO A 16 -4.65 -21.11 -7.92
CA PRO A 16 -5.52 -20.69 -6.81
C PRO A 16 -6.14 -21.91 -6.10
N PRO A 17 -6.37 -21.83 -4.77
CA PRO A 17 -7.06 -22.87 -4.02
C PRO A 17 -8.53 -22.98 -4.46
N THR A 18 -9.10 -24.19 -4.33
CA THR A 18 -10.43 -24.55 -4.85
C THR A 18 -11.60 -23.96 -4.08
N SER A 19 -11.37 -23.11 -3.08
CA SER A 19 -12.44 -22.44 -2.31
C SER A 19 -11.94 -21.12 -1.72
N PRO A 20 -12.62 -19.98 -1.97
CA PRO A 20 -12.26 -18.70 -1.37
C PRO A 20 -12.71 -18.65 0.10
N VAL A 21 -11.79 -18.29 0.99
CA VAL A 21 -12.10 -17.85 2.36
C VAL A 21 -12.47 -16.37 2.31
N PRO A 22 -13.60 -15.93 2.92
CA PRO A 22 -13.94 -14.51 2.98
C PRO A 22 -12.84 -13.70 3.66
N GLY A 23 -12.24 -12.74 2.96
CA GLY A 23 -11.21 -11.83 3.48
C GLY A 23 -9.77 -12.15 3.07
N GLU A 24 -9.51 -13.27 2.38
CA GLU A 24 -8.18 -13.54 1.84
C GLU A 24 -7.96 -12.88 0.46
N PRO A 25 -6.75 -12.33 0.18
CA PRO A 25 -6.43 -11.80 -1.13
C PRO A 25 -6.41 -12.92 -2.17
N VAL A 26 -7.36 -12.86 -3.10
CA VAL A 26 -7.47 -13.79 -4.23
C VAL A 26 -6.32 -13.54 -5.20
N VAL A 27 -5.49 -14.56 -5.43
CA VAL A 27 -4.54 -14.60 -6.55
C VAL A 27 -5.31 -14.97 -7.80
N THR A 28 -5.45 -14.02 -8.71
CA THR A 28 -5.94 -14.33 -10.05
C THR A 28 -4.83 -15.04 -10.85
N GLY A 29 -5.21 -16.00 -11.68
CA GLY A 29 -4.28 -16.86 -12.45
C GLY A 29 -3.45 -16.12 -13.53
N ASP A 30 -3.58 -14.80 -13.61
CA ASP A 30 -2.87 -13.88 -14.50
C ASP A 30 -1.68 -13.19 -13.82
N GLY A 31 -1.39 -13.51 -12.55
CA GLY A 31 -0.24 -12.97 -11.82
C GLY A 31 -0.43 -11.56 -11.27
N HIS A 32 -1.64 -11.01 -11.35
CA HIS A 32 -1.97 -9.79 -10.64
C HIS A 32 -2.03 -10.05 -9.13
N THR A 33 -1.05 -9.51 -8.41
CA THR A 33 -1.08 -9.44 -6.94
C THR A 33 -1.34 -8.00 -6.53
N ARG A 34 -2.51 -7.71 -5.95
CA ARG A 34 -2.65 -6.53 -5.10
C ARG A 34 -1.82 -6.81 -3.85
N GLY A 35 -0.67 -6.14 -3.75
CA GLY A 35 0.35 -6.45 -2.75
C GLY A 35 -0.22 -6.46 -1.33
N ASP A 36 0.17 -7.48 -0.57
CA ASP A 36 -0.23 -7.64 0.82
C ASP A 36 0.67 -6.75 1.69
N THR A 37 0.06 -5.81 2.40
CA THR A 37 0.74 -4.87 3.29
C THR A 37 -0.06 -4.83 4.57
N CYS A 38 0.64 -4.77 5.71
CA CYS A 38 0.02 -4.59 7.00
C CYS A 38 0.40 -3.22 7.55
N HIS A 39 -0.38 -2.74 8.51
CA HIS A 39 -0.05 -1.58 9.32
C HIS A 39 -0.31 -1.89 10.79
N LEU A 40 0.50 -1.34 11.68
CA LEU A 40 0.30 -1.44 13.12
C LEU A 40 0.75 -0.16 13.82
N ASP A 41 -0.02 0.22 14.83
CA ASP A 41 0.26 1.34 15.71
C ASP A 41 0.28 0.87 17.17
N VAL A 42 1.18 1.43 17.97
CA VAL A 42 1.25 1.18 19.42
C VAL A 42 1.38 2.50 20.16
N ALA A 43 0.60 2.66 21.22
CA ALA A 43 0.74 3.70 22.23
C ALA A 43 0.77 3.05 23.61
N ASP A 44 1.74 3.41 24.45
CA ASP A 44 1.87 2.85 25.79
C ASP A 44 1.63 3.86 26.92
N ARG A 45 1.64 3.36 28.16
CA ARG A 45 1.39 4.16 29.37
C ARG A 45 2.45 5.23 29.67
N TRP A 46 3.61 5.17 29.02
CA TRP A 46 4.70 6.14 29.17
C TRP A 46 4.70 7.18 28.05
N GLY A 47 3.78 7.08 27.09
CA GLY A 47 3.67 8.00 25.97
C GLY A 47 4.56 7.63 24.78
N ASN A 48 5.15 6.42 24.75
CA ASN A 48 5.84 5.98 23.55
C ASN A 48 4.83 5.72 22.43
N LEU A 49 5.14 6.17 21.22
CA LEU A 49 4.35 5.94 20.01
C LEU A 49 5.19 5.19 18.96
N VAL A 50 4.58 4.20 18.32
CA VAL A 50 5.14 3.47 17.18
C VAL A 50 4.09 3.42 16.08
N ALA A 51 4.51 3.70 14.85
CA ALA A 51 3.74 3.47 13.62
C ALA A 51 4.61 2.67 12.65
N ALA A 52 4.12 1.54 12.15
CA ALA A 52 4.88 0.70 11.23
C ALA A 52 4.00 0.08 10.14
N THR A 53 4.46 0.16 8.88
CA THR A 53 3.80 -0.43 7.71
C THR A 53 4.67 -1.57 7.13
N PRO A 54 4.75 -2.75 7.76
CA PRO A 54 5.53 -3.88 7.24
C PRO A 54 4.87 -4.52 6.01
N SER A 55 5.69 -4.99 5.06
CA SER A 55 5.19 -5.64 3.83
C SER A 55 6.30 -6.34 3.05
N GLY A 56 5.90 -7.25 2.17
CA GLY A 56 6.77 -8.06 1.33
C GLY A 56 6.88 -9.48 1.88
N GLY A 57 7.42 -10.40 1.08
CA GLY A 57 7.49 -11.81 1.47
C GLY A 57 6.13 -12.51 1.48
N TRP A 58 5.17 -12.01 0.70
CA TRP A 58 3.86 -12.65 0.56
C TRP A 58 3.93 -13.86 -0.39
N LEU A 59 3.14 -14.89 -0.09
CA LEU A 59 3.19 -16.23 -0.72
C LEU A 59 3.02 -16.23 -2.24
N GLN A 60 2.35 -15.21 -2.75
CA GLN A 60 1.88 -15.11 -4.13
C GLN A 60 2.97 -14.68 -5.11
N SER A 61 4.12 -14.17 -4.64
CA SER A 61 5.10 -13.47 -5.51
C SER A 61 6.48 -14.09 -5.62
N ASN A 62 6.79 -15.08 -4.78
CA ASN A 62 8.03 -15.83 -4.84
C ASN A 62 7.79 -17.25 -4.30
N PRO A 63 8.57 -18.24 -4.75
CA PRO A 63 8.57 -19.55 -4.12
C PRO A 63 9.01 -19.45 -2.65
N VAL A 64 8.43 -20.29 -1.80
CA VAL A 64 8.82 -20.45 -0.40
C VAL A 64 10.23 -21.02 -0.33
N VAL A 65 11.07 -20.46 0.55
CA VAL A 65 12.37 -21.07 0.88
C VAL A 65 12.10 -22.30 1.75
N PRO A 66 12.34 -23.54 1.26
CA PRO A 66 11.80 -24.76 1.88
C PRO A 66 12.16 -24.93 3.35
N GLU A 67 13.39 -24.61 3.74
CA GLU A 67 13.90 -24.79 5.10
C GLU A 67 13.46 -23.66 6.06
N LEU A 68 12.95 -22.54 5.55
CA LEU A 68 12.55 -21.37 6.33
C LEU A 68 11.04 -21.18 6.43
N GLY A 69 10.28 -21.68 5.45
CA GLY A 69 8.81 -21.62 5.45
C GLY A 69 8.21 -20.28 4.99
N PHE A 70 9.01 -19.33 4.52
CA PHE A 70 8.52 -18.07 3.92
C PHE A 70 9.27 -17.72 2.62
N PRO A 71 8.65 -16.97 1.70
CA PRO A 71 9.28 -16.57 0.43
C PRO A 71 10.06 -15.26 0.57
N LEU A 72 10.84 -14.93 -0.46
CA LEU A 72 11.52 -13.63 -0.57
C LEU A 72 10.54 -12.50 -0.97
N GLY A 73 10.96 -11.26 -0.75
CA GLY A 73 10.23 -10.07 -1.19
C GLY A 73 10.40 -9.74 -2.69
N THR A 74 9.56 -8.84 -3.19
CA THR A 74 9.53 -8.41 -4.62
C THR A 74 9.66 -6.90 -4.80
N ARG A 75 10.17 -6.16 -3.81
CA ARG A 75 10.12 -4.68 -3.80
C ARG A 75 10.92 -4.03 -4.93
N LEU A 76 11.95 -4.68 -5.47
CA LEU A 76 12.73 -4.15 -6.60
C LEU A 76 11.90 -3.93 -7.87
N GLN A 77 10.71 -4.52 -7.99
CA GLN A 77 9.76 -4.24 -9.07
C GLN A 77 9.39 -2.74 -9.21
N MET A 78 9.59 -1.97 -8.14
CA MET A 78 9.31 -0.53 -8.09
C MET A 78 10.40 0.33 -8.74
N THR A 79 11.57 -0.24 -9.04
CA THR A 79 12.67 0.46 -9.75
C THR A 79 12.38 0.62 -11.25
N TRP A 80 13.23 1.38 -11.93
CA TRP A 80 13.28 1.46 -13.39
C TRP A 80 14.47 0.69 -13.94
N LEU A 81 14.27 -0.02 -15.06
CA LEU A 81 15.33 -0.61 -15.87
C LEU A 81 15.84 0.39 -16.93
N GLU A 82 16.05 1.62 -16.48
CA GLU A 82 16.56 2.74 -17.25
C GLU A 82 17.60 3.44 -16.38
N GLU A 83 18.78 3.72 -16.92
CA GLU A 83 19.88 4.33 -16.17
C GLU A 83 19.69 5.83 -15.98
N GLY A 84 20.35 6.40 -14.96
CA GLY A 84 20.37 7.86 -14.73
C GLY A 84 19.13 8.46 -14.03
N LEU A 85 18.11 7.66 -13.72
CA LEU A 85 16.93 8.11 -12.98
C LEU A 85 17.16 8.06 -11.46
N PRO A 86 16.44 8.88 -10.66
CA PRO A 86 16.49 8.80 -9.20
C PRO A 86 16.16 7.41 -8.63
N ASN A 87 15.36 6.62 -9.37
CA ASN A 87 14.89 5.30 -8.98
C ASN A 87 15.31 4.19 -9.97
N SER A 88 16.43 4.37 -10.69
CA SER A 88 17.07 3.31 -11.47
C SER A 88 17.47 2.13 -10.59
N LEU A 89 17.32 0.90 -11.07
CA LEU A 89 17.85 -0.29 -10.40
C LEU A 89 19.36 -0.15 -10.21
N THR A 90 19.80 -0.04 -8.96
CA THR A 90 21.21 0.23 -8.63
C THR A 90 21.67 -0.70 -7.51
N PRO A 91 22.79 -1.44 -7.67
CA PRO A 91 23.35 -2.26 -6.61
C PRO A 91 23.55 -1.48 -5.30
N GLY A 92 23.19 -2.09 -4.18
CA GLY A 92 23.32 -1.48 -2.85
C GLY A 92 22.31 -0.37 -2.52
N ARG A 93 21.42 0.02 -3.44
CA ARG A 93 20.35 1.01 -3.18
C ARG A 93 19.02 0.31 -2.88
N ARG A 94 18.26 0.90 -1.96
CA ARG A 94 16.86 0.53 -1.72
C ARG A 94 15.99 1.06 -2.87
N PRO A 95 14.98 0.32 -3.33
CA PRO A 95 13.98 0.88 -4.24
C PRO A 95 13.20 2.00 -3.52
N ARG A 96 12.71 3.00 -4.26
CA ARG A 96 11.59 3.81 -3.77
C ARG A 96 10.45 2.85 -3.40
N THR A 97 9.98 2.93 -2.16
CA THR A 97 8.94 2.06 -1.63
C THR A 97 7.66 2.85 -1.35
N THR A 98 6.53 2.16 -1.35
CA THR A 98 5.22 2.73 -1.00
C THR A 98 4.93 2.72 0.50
N LEU A 99 5.74 2.01 1.31
CA LEU A 99 5.50 1.87 2.75
C LEU A 99 5.72 3.19 3.48
N SER A 100 4.64 3.78 4.01
CA SER A 100 4.64 5.13 4.57
C SER A 100 3.86 5.22 5.89
N PRO A 101 4.43 4.83 7.05
CA PRO A 101 3.81 5.08 8.35
C PRO A 101 3.88 6.57 8.73
N SER A 102 2.99 7.04 9.60
CA SER A 102 2.91 8.45 10.00
C SER A 102 2.82 8.66 11.51
N ILE A 103 3.46 9.72 12.00
CA ILE A 103 3.26 10.26 13.34
C ILE A 103 2.94 11.75 13.19
N ALA A 104 1.80 12.19 13.73
CA ALA A 104 1.40 13.59 13.73
C ALA A 104 1.69 14.25 15.09
N LEU A 105 2.13 15.50 15.02
CA LEU A 105 2.48 16.31 16.17
C LEU A 105 1.48 17.47 16.33
N ARG A 106 1.23 17.90 17.57
CA ARG A 106 0.47 19.12 17.88
C ARG A 106 1.23 19.93 18.92
N GLY A 107 1.59 21.17 18.57
CA GLY A 107 2.42 22.01 19.45
C GLY A 107 3.83 21.44 19.66
N GLY A 108 4.35 20.67 18.71
CA GLY A 108 5.66 20.01 18.82
C GLY A 108 5.63 18.65 19.52
N GLU A 109 4.51 18.27 20.14
CA GLU A 109 4.37 17.00 20.85
C GLU A 109 3.71 15.92 19.98
N PRO A 110 4.21 14.68 19.93
CA PRO A 110 3.55 13.57 19.24
C PRO A 110 2.17 13.26 19.85
N VAL A 111 1.13 13.25 19.02
CA VAL A 111 -0.26 13.02 19.48
C VAL A 111 -0.98 11.88 18.78
N LEU A 112 -0.45 11.37 17.67
CA LEU A 112 -1.10 10.34 16.88
C LEU A 112 -0.07 9.53 16.07
N ALA A 113 -0.09 8.21 16.24
CA ALA A 113 0.51 7.25 15.32
C ALA A 113 -0.60 6.69 14.41
N PHE A 114 -0.34 6.62 13.10
CA PHE A 114 -1.31 6.10 12.14
C PHE A 114 -0.67 5.71 10.81
N GLY A 115 -1.42 4.96 10.02
CA GLY A 115 -1.08 4.64 8.65
C GLY A 115 -2.07 3.63 8.07
N THR A 116 -1.81 3.20 6.84
CA THR A 116 -2.68 2.26 6.14
C THR A 116 -1.86 1.43 5.14
N PRO A 117 -2.21 0.16 4.88
CA PRO A 117 -1.72 -0.53 3.70
C PRO A 117 -2.37 0.02 2.42
N GLY A 118 -1.93 -0.47 1.25
CA GLY A 118 -2.58 -0.13 -0.03
C GLY A 118 -1.69 0.58 -1.05
N GLY A 119 -0.40 0.25 -1.10
CA GLY A 119 0.44 0.64 -2.24
C GLY A 119 0.46 2.15 -2.53
N ASP A 120 0.13 2.54 -3.76
CA ASP A 120 0.13 3.94 -4.21
C ASP A 120 -1.00 4.79 -3.60
N GLN A 121 -1.91 4.16 -2.85
CA GLN A 121 -3.01 4.85 -2.17
C GLN A 121 -2.69 5.22 -0.71
N GLN A 122 -1.61 4.69 -0.11
CA GLN A 122 -1.30 4.89 1.32
C GLN A 122 -1.35 6.36 1.74
N ASP A 123 -0.50 7.20 1.15
CA ASP A 123 -0.43 8.62 1.48
C ASP A 123 -1.65 9.43 0.98
N GLN A 124 -2.41 8.92 0.00
CA GLN A 124 -3.68 9.54 -0.41
C GLN A 124 -4.72 9.38 0.71
N TRP A 125 -4.94 8.15 1.17
CA TRP A 125 -5.90 7.86 2.22
C TRP A 125 -5.48 8.43 3.57
N GLN A 126 -4.18 8.39 3.90
CA GLN A 126 -3.64 9.01 5.11
C GLN A 126 -3.85 10.52 5.11
N LEU A 127 -3.69 11.20 3.97
CA LEU A 127 -3.98 12.62 3.85
C LEU A 127 -5.46 12.91 4.16
N HIS A 128 -6.38 12.18 3.53
CA HIS A 128 -7.82 12.38 3.74
C HIS A 128 -8.22 12.09 5.19
N PHE A 129 -7.71 11.00 5.77
CA PHE A 129 -7.91 10.64 7.17
C PHE A 129 -7.41 11.74 8.11
N PHE A 130 -6.18 12.21 7.91
CA PHE A 130 -5.58 13.24 8.76
C PHE A 130 -6.35 14.57 8.68
N LEU A 131 -6.77 14.98 7.49
CA LEU A 131 -7.61 16.16 7.31
C LEU A 131 -8.99 15.98 7.97
N ALA A 132 -9.60 14.80 7.84
CA ALA A 132 -10.85 14.49 8.52
C ALA A 132 -10.69 14.59 10.04
N LEU A 133 -9.61 14.05 10.62
CA LEU A 133 -9.33 14.22 12.05
C LEU A 133 -9.17 15.67 12.48
N ALA A 134 -8.48 16.48 11.69
CA ALA A 134 -8.21 17.87 12.00
C ALA A 134 -9.47 18.75 11.90
N LEU A 135 -10.41 18.40 11.01
CA LEU A 135 -11.55 19.23 10.66
C LEU A 135 -12.87 18.78 11.31
N ARG A 136 -13.01 17.49 11.66
CA ARG A 136 -14.24 16.97 12.25
C ARG A 136 -14.39 17.42 13.71
N PRO A 137 -15.63 17.62 14.19
CA PRO A 137 -15.88 17.90 15.59
C PRO A 137 -15.35 16.80 16.50
N ALA A 138 -14.88 17.18 17.68
CA ALA A 138 -14.47 16.24 18.70
C ALA A 138 -15.65 15.36 19.13
N VAL A 139 -15.37 14.07 19.36
CA VAL A 139 -16.33 13.10 19.90
C VAL A 139 -15.84 12.67 21.27
N ARG A 140 -16.73 12.71 22.27
CA ARG A 140 -16.40 12.40 23.67
C ARG A 140 -15.22 13.21 24.22
N GLY A 141 -15.05 14.45 23.75
CA GLY A 141 -13.99 15.36 24.19
C GLY A 141 -12.60 15.09 23.60
N GLY A 142 -12.46 14.17 22.64
CA GLY A 142 -11.20 13.87 21.95
C GLY A 142 -11.33 13.86 20.42
N LEU A 143 -10.24 13.52 19.73
CA LEU A 143 -10.25 13.33 18.28
C LEU A 143 -11.24 12.23 17.87
N ASP A 144 -12.03 12.48 16.83
CA ASP A 144 -12.96 11.50 16.26
C ASP A 144 -12.22 10.47 15.37
N LEU A 145 -11.39 9.63 16.00
CA LEU A 145 -10.54 8.65 15.29
C LEU A 145 -11.35 7.72 14.41
N GLN A 146 -12.35 7.06 14.99
CA GLN A 146 -13.16 6.10 14.24
C GLN A 146 -14.02 6.78 13.18
N GLY A 147 -14.61 7.95 13.46
CA GLY A 147 -15.41 8.66 12.46
C GLY A 147 -14.59 9.17 11.29
N ALA A 148 -13.29 9.46 11.46
CA ALA A 148 -12.39 9.76 10.36
C ALA A 148 -12.00 8.51 9.54
N VAL A 149 -11.86 7.34 10.17
CA VAL A 149 -11.67 6.06 9.45
C VAL A 149 -12.94 5.69 8.66
N ASP A 150 -14.10 5.83 9.28
CA ASP A 150 -15.39 5.42 8.70
C ASP A 150 -15.88 6.34 7.57
N ALA A 151 -15.35 7.57 7.51
CA ALA A 151 -15.70 8.56 6.51
C ALA A 151 -15.45 8.02 5.09
N PRO A 152 -16.36 8.26 4.12
CA PRO A 152 -16.16 7.84 2.74
C PRO A 152 -14.82 8.36 2.21
N ASN A 153 -13.99 7.46 1.69
CA ASN A 153 -12.66 7.76 1.18
C ASN A 153 -12.58 7.56 -0.34
N TRP A 154 -11.49 8.03 -0.95
CA TRP A 154 -11.25 7.93 -2.38
C TRP A 154 -9.76 7.89 -2.70
N HIS A 155 -9.43 7.51 -3.93
CA HIS A 155 -8.09 7.68 -4.49
C HIS A 155 -8.17 7.95 -5.99
N GLN A 156 -7.06 8.43 -6.55
CA GLN A 156 -6.90 8.56 -7.99
C GLN A 156 -5.77 7.66 -8.51
N ASP A 157 -5.85 7.33 -9.80
CA ASP A 157 -4.89 6.46 -10.50
C ASP A 157 -4.21 7.18 -11.69
N GLY A 158 -4.24 8.52 -11.69
CA GLY A 158 -3.60 9.38 -12.68
C GLY A 158 -2.08 9.52 -12.52
N LEU A 159 -1.44 8.53 -11.89
CA LEU A 159 0.01 8.43 -11.73
C LEU A 159 0.50 7.05 -12.17
N VAL A 160 1.77 6.96 -12.58
CA VAL A 160 2.40 5.69 -12.93
C VAL A 160 2.53 4.84 -11.68
N GLY A 161 1.80 3.72 -11.64
CA GLY A 161 1.75 2.83 -10.48
C GLY A 161 3.13 2.27 -10.12
N SER A 162 3.35 1.97 -8.84
CA SER A 162 4.62 1.40 -8.34
C SER A 162 4.76 -0.09 -8.64
N PHE A 163 3.66 -0.82 -8.79
CA PHE A 163 3.65 -2.27 -8.99
C PHE A 163 3.59 -2.62 -10.47
N PHE A 164 4.23 -3.73 -10.85
CA PHE A 164 4.13 -4.26 -12.21
C PHE A 164 2.65 -4.46 -12.61
N PRO A 165 2.21 -4.13 -13.84
CA PRO A 165 2.98 -3.69 -15.01
C PRO A 165 3.17 -2.16 -15.14
N ARG A 166 3.09 -1.40 -14.04
CA ARG A 166 3.38 0.06 -14.02
C ARG A 166 2.46 0.91 -14.92
N GLY A 167 1.19 0.54 -14.99
CA GLY A 167 0.16 1.28 -15.73
C GLY A 167 -0.26 2.59 -15.04
N MET A 168 -0.99 3.42 -15.77
CA MET A 168 -1.60 4.66 -15.30
C MET A 168 -3.00 4.81 -15.94
N ARG A 169 -3.95 5.37 -15.20
CA ARG A 169 -5.31 5.68 -15.70
C ARG A 169 -5.56 7.19 -15.59
N PRO A 170 -5.26 7.97 -16.64
CA PRO A 170 -5.45 9.41 -16.62
C PRO A 170 -6.89 9.81 -16.24
N GLY A 171 -7.03 10.77 -15.32
CA GLY A 171 -8.33 11.28 -14.88
C GLY A 171 -9.19 10.28 -14.08
N SER A 172 -8.68 9.09 -13.77
CA SER A 172 -9.44 8.09 -13.02
C SER A 172 -9.42 8.39 -11.52
N VAL A 173 -10.63 8.49 -10.95
CA VAL A 173 -10.88 8.57 -9.52
C VAL A 173 -11.80 7.43 -9.11
N THR A 174 -11.47 6.76 -8.02
CA THR A 174 -12.29 5.71 -7.40
C THR A 174 -12.77 6.23 -6.05
N VAL A 175 -14.08 6.17 -5.81
CA VAL A 175 -14.72 6.60 -4.56
C VAL A 175 -15.48 5.42 -3.94
N GLU A 176 -15.63 5.40 -2.62
CA GLU A 176 -16.48 4.40 -1.97
C GLU A 176 -17.95 4.56 -2.38
N SER A 177 -18.69 3.45 -2.43
CA SER A 177 -20.12 3.42 -2.81
C SER A 177 -21.04 4.21 -1.87
N ARG A 178 -20.56 4.55 -0.66
CA ARG A 178 -21.27 5.35 0.33
C ARG A 178 -21.06 6.86 0.15
N THR A 179 -20.25 7.27 -0.82
CA THR A 179 -20.05 8.68 -1.19
C THR A 179 -21.36 9.27 -1.71
N ASP A 180 -21.67 10.50 -1.32
CA ASP A 180 -22.86 11.20 -1.77
C ASP A 180 -22.95 11.20 -3.32
N PRO A 181 -24.04 10.67 -3.91
CA PRO A 181 -24.23 10.66 -5.36
C PRO A 181 -24.14 12.05 -6.01
N VAL A 182 -24.48 13.13 -5.30
CA VAL A 182 -24.34 14.50 -5.80
C VAL A 182 -22.88 14.87 -5.98
N THR A 183 -22.00 14.49 -5.03
CA THR A 183 -20.55 14.67 -5.16
C THR A 183 -20.01 13.87 -6.34
N VAL A 184 -20.45 12.62 -6.51
CA VAL A 184 -20.01 11.78 -7.64
C VAL A 184 -20.43 12.39 -8.99
N ALA A 185 -21.66 12.93 -9.08
CA ALA A 185 -22.13 13.60 -10.28
C ALA A 185 -21.34 14.87 -10.59
N GLY A 186 -20.94 15.64 -9.57
CA GLY A 186 -20.14 16.86 -9.74
C GLY A 186 -18.69 16.64 -10.19
N LEU A 187 -18.18 15.41 -10.11
CA LEU A 187 -16.84 15.04 -10.59
C LEU A 187 -16.82 14.55 -12.05
N ARG A 188 -17.99 14.30 -12.66
CA ARG A 188 -18.14 13.83 -14.04
C ARG A 188 -18.34 14.99 -15.00
#